data_AF-A0A357TEJ0-F1
#
_entry.id   AF-A0A357TEJ0-F1
#
_cell.length_a   1.000
_cell.length_b   1.000
_cell.length_c   1.000
_cell.angle_alpha   90.00
_cell.angle_beta   90.00
_cell.angle_gamma   90.00
#
_symmetry.space_group_name_H-M   'P 1'
#
loop_
_entity.id
_entity.type
_entity.pdbx_description
1 polymer ?
#
loop_
_entity_poly.entity_id
_entity_poly.type
_entity_poly.pdbx_seq_one_letter_code
_entity_poly.pdbx_strand_id
1 'polypeptide(L)'
;LYLDAHLISGDKKHADIAHDILRYILRDMRHKDGGFYSAEDADSEGKEGKFYCWTEAELKALLTGAEFLLAKRYYGLTEYGNFEDHSDPEPLKNQNVLSI
;
A
#
# COMPACT_ATOMS: atom_id res chain seq x y z
N LEU A 1 -1.53 -9.83 17.60
CA LEU A 1 -2.68 -8.91 17.39
C LEU A 1 -3.79 -9.55 16.56
N TYR A 2 -3.69 -9.70 15.24
CA TYR A 2 -4.80 -10.25 14.43
C TYR A 2 -5.16 -11.70 14.78
N LEU A 3 -4.16 -12.55 15.02
CA LEU A 3 -4.41 -13.91 15.51
C LEU A 3 -5.17 -13.91 16.84
N ASP A 4 -4.72 -13.11 17.81
CA ASP A 4 -5.37 -13.02 19.12
C ASP A 4 -6.79 -12.46 19.00
N ALA A 5 -6.99 -11.44 18.17
CA ALA A 5 -8.31 -10.88 17.87
C ALA A 5 -9.24 -11.94 17.28
N HIS A 6 -8.76 -12.77 16.36
CA HIS A 6 -9.53 -13.89 15.82
C HIS A 6 -9.89 -14.92 16.90
N LEU A 7 -8.93 -15.30 17.76
CA LEU A 7 -9.16 -16.27 18.83
C LEU A 7 -10.19 -15.79 19.85
N ILE A 8 -10.27 -14.49 20.09
CA ILE A 8 -11.23 -13.88 21.02
C ILE A 8 -12.60 -13.66 20.38
N SER A 9 -12.65 -13.12 19.15
CA SER A 9 -13.90 -12.69 18.52
C SER A 9 -14.53 -13.73 17.60
N GLY A 10 -13.75 -14.68 17.09
CA GLY A 10 -14.16 -15.61 16.03
C GLY A 10 -14.32 -14.97 14.65
N ASP A 11 -14.10 -13.67 14.49
CA ASP A 11 -14.24 -13.01 13.19
C ASP A 11 -13.15 -13.51 12.22
N LYS A 12 -13.60 -14.15 11.14
CA LYS A 12 -12.72 -14.72 10.11
C LYS A 12 -11.83 -13.66 9.45
N LYS A 13 -12.25 -12.39 9.37
CA LYS A 13 -11.43 -11.33 8.77
C LYS A 13 -10.06 -11.20 9.44
N HIS A 14 -10.01 -11.35 10.76
CA HIS A 14 -8.74 -11.29 11.49
C HIS A 14 -7.83 -12.50 11.18
N ALA A 15 -8.40 -13.69 11.02
CA ALA A 15 -7.63 -14.86 10.59
C ALA A 15 -7.09 -14.68 9.17
N ASP A 16 -7.90 -14.13 8.27
CA ASP A 16 -7.50 -13.90 6.89
C ASP A 16 -6.32 -12.90 6.84
N ILE A 17 -6.38 -11.80 7.60
CA ILE A 17 -5.26 -10.85 7.73
C ILE A 17 -3.99 -11.54 8.27
N ALA A 18 -4.12 -12.38 9.31
CA ALA A 18 -2.97 -13.10 9.87
C ALA A 18 -2.33 -14.05 8.84
N HIS A 19 -3.13 -14.75 8.04
CA HIS A 19 -2.63 -15.59 6.96
C HIS A 19 -1.96 -14.78 5.86
N ASP A 20 -2.47 -13.60 5.50
CA ASP A 20 -1.89 -12.73 4.48
C ASP A 20 -0.49 -12.26 4.87
N ILE A 21 -0.33 -11.85 6.12
CA ILE A 21 0.98 -11.49 6.69
C ILE A 21 1.95 -12.68 6.62
N LEU A 22 1.51 -13.88 7.03
CA LEU A 22 2.35 -15.08 6.96
C LEU A 22 2.73 -15.44 5.52
N ARG A 23 1.81 -15.27 4.55
CA ARG A 23 2.09 -15.49 3.14
C ARG A 23 3.18 -14.55 2.63
N TYR A 24 3.10 -13.26 2.95
CA TYR A 24 4.14 -12.28 2.63
C TYR A 24 5.49 -12.66 3.27
N ILE A 25 5.50 -12.95 4.58
CA ILE A 25 6.74 -13.31 5.30
C ILE A 25 7.42 -14.54 4.68
N LEU A 26 6.64 -15.56 4.28
CA LEU A 26 7.18 -16.78 3.70
C LEU A 26 7.62 -16.64 2.24
N ARG A 27 6.98 -15.72 1.50
CA ARG A 27 7.27 -15.46 0.09
C ARG A 27 8.47 -14.54 -0.08
N ASP A 28 8.47 -13.38 0.57
CA ASP A 28 9.41 -12.29 0.30
C ASP A 28 10.48 -12.17 1.39
N MET A 29 10.08 -12.35 2.66
CA MET A 29 10.98 -12.10 3.79
C MET A 29 11.83 -13.29 4.21
N ARG A 30 11.62 -14.48 3.63
CA ARG A 30 12.35 -15.70 3.99
C ARG A 30 13.60 -15.86 3.14
N HIS A 31 14.76 -15.94 3.80
CA HIS A 31 16.01 -16.22 3.09
C HIS A 31 16.05 -17.69 2.63
N LYS A 32 16.59 -17.93 1.43
CA LYS A 32 16.57 -19.25 0.77
C LYS A 32 17.27 -20.36 1.57
N ASP A 33 18.26 -19.99 2.37
CA ASP A 33 19.05 -20.93 3.20
C ASP A 33 18.51 -21.02 4.65
N GLY A 34 17.36 -20.41 4.93
CA GLY A 34 16.74 -20.33 6.26
C GLY A 34 16.89 -18.96 6.92
N GLY A 35 16.07 -18.69 7.95
CA GLY A 35 15.98 -17.37 8.58
C GLY A 35 15.08 -16.38 7.83
N PHE A 36 14.96 -15.16 8.38
CA PHE A 36 14.16 -14.07 7.82
C PHE A 36 14.99 -12.80 7.72
N TYR A 37 14.74 -12.00 6.68
CA TYR A 37 15.29 -10.64 6.60
C TYR A 37 14.72 -9.77 7.73
N SER A 38 15.52 -8.81 8.20
CA SER A 38 15.11 -7.88 9.25
C SER A 38 14.19 -6.76 8.74
N ALA A 39 14.29 -6.41 7.47
CA ALA A 39 13.51 -5.36 6.81
C ALA A 39 13.55 -5.55 5.28
N GLU A 40 12.58 -4.94 4.61
CA GLU A 40 12.54 -4.72 3.16
C GLU A 40 12.52 -3.20 2.93
N ASP A 41 13.28 -2.72 1.94
CA ASP A 41 13.35 -1.29 1.60
C ASP A 41 12.12 -0.90 0.74
N ALA A 42 11.57 0.28 1.02
CA ALA A 42 10.46 0.84 0.25
C ALA A 42 10.92 1.66 -0.96
N ASP A 43 12.24 1.80 -1.19
CA ASP A 43 12.77 2.47 -2.38
C ASP A 43 12.22 1.84 -3.67
N SER A 44 11.58 2.68 -4.48
CA SER A 44 11.13 2.36 -5.81
C SER A 44 11.56 3.47 -6.78
N GLU A 45 12.47 3.11 -7.70
CA GLU A 45 13.04 4.04 -8.69
C GLU A 45 13.75 5.26 -8.09
N GLY A 46 14.42 5.08 -6.94
CA GLY A 46 15.16 6.14 -6.24
C GLY A 46 14.26 7.07 -5.42
N LYS A 47 13.02 6.63 -5.11
CA LYS A 47 12.02 7.35 -4.34
C LYS A 47 11.30 6.40 -3.39
N GLU A 48 11.24 6.78 -2.12
CA GLU A 48 10.59 5.98 -1.08
C GLU A 48 9.09 5.83 -1.38
N GLY A 49 8.59 4.60 -1.53
CA GLY A 49 7.15 4.31 -1.67
C GLY A 49 6.50 4.75 -2.98
N LYS A 50 7.25 5.19 -4.00
CA LYS A 50 6.73 5.65 -5.30
C LYS A 50 5.78 4.67 -5.98
N PHE A 51 6.00 3.35 -5.89
CA PHE A 51 5.09 2.36 -6.47
C PHE A 51 3.65 2.40 -5.94
N TYR A 52 3.40 3.07 -4.82
CA TYR A 52 2.07 3.24 -4.23
C TYR A 52 1.47 4.63 -4.46
N CYS A 53 2.18 5.50 -5.17
CA CYS A 53 1.80 6.87 -5.46
C CYS A 53 1.31 7.01 -6.90
N TRP A 54 0.26 7.81 -7.10
CA TRP A 54 -0.38 8.01 -8.39
C TRP A 54 -0.78 9.46 -8.59
N THR A 55 -0.53 10.00 -9.78
CA THR A 55 -1.15 11.26 -10.20
C THR A 55 -2.61 11.03 -10.62
N GLU A 56 -3.44 12.08 -10.55
CA GLU A 56 -4.82 12.01 -11.06
C GLU A 56 -4.85 11.63 -12.56
N ALA A 57 -3.85 12.08 -13.34
CA ALA A 57 -3.74 11.80 -14.76
C ALA A 57 -3.48 10.31 -15.04
N GLU A 58 -2.61 9.67 -14.29
CA GLU A 58 -2.34 8.23 -14.43
C GLU A 58 -3.59 7.40 -14.11
N LEU A 59 -4.30 7.74 -13.03
CA LEU A 59 -5.54 7.04 -12.67
C LEU A 59 -6.65 7.24 -13.71
N LYS A 60 -6.78 8.44 -14.29
CA LYS A 60 -7.70 8.68 -15.41
C LYS A 60 -7.37 7.87 -16.66
N ALA A 61 -6.09 7.61 -16.91
CA ALA A 61 -5.65 6.83 -18.06
C ALA A 61 -5.89 5.32 -17.88
N LEU A 62 -5.83 4.83 -16.64
CA LEU A 62 -5.95 3.41 -16.31
C LEU A 62 -7.38 2.95 -16.02
N LEU A 63 -8.22 3.84 -15.48
CA LEU A 63 -9.58 3.53 -15.06
C LEU A 63 -10.61 3.99 -16.09
N THR A 64 -11.74 3.30 -16.16
CA THR A 64 -12.91 3.84 -16.85
C THR A 64 -13.39 5.12 -16.14
N GLY A 65 -14.14 5.97 -16.86
CA GLY A 65 -14.67 7.21 -16.27
C GLY A 65 -15.51 6.98 -15.00
N ALA A 66 -16.26 5.88 -14.94
CA ALA A 66 -17.07 5.53 -13.76
C ALA A 66 -16.19 5.06 -12.58
N GLU A 67 -15.20 4.21 -12.83
CA GLU A 67 -14.24 3.75 -11.81
C GLU A 67 -13.41 4.91 -11.27
N PHE A 68 -12.93 5.79 -12.14
CA PHE A 68 -12.18 6.97 -11.74
C PHE A 68 -13.01 7.88 -10.83
N LEU A 69 -14.26 8.17 -11.19
CA LEU A 69 -15.14 8.99 -10.35
C LEU A 69 -15.44 8.34 -9.00
N LEU A 70 -15.55 7.02 -8.94
CA LEU A 70 -15.69 6.28 -7.68
C LEU A 70 -14.41 6.37 -6.84
N ALA A 71 -13.26 6.04 -7.42
CA ALA A 71 -11.96 6.09 -6.76
C ALA A 71 -11.64 7.50 -6.24
N LYS A 72 -11.90 8.53 -7.05
CA LYS A 72 -11.71 9.93 -6.67
C LYS A 72 -12.50 10.32 -5.43
N ARG A 73 -13.76 9.91 -5.34
CA ARG A 73 -14.58 10.18 -4.15
C ARG A 73 -14.15 9.33 -2.95
N TYR A 74 -13.83 8.06 -3.18
CA TYR A 74 -13.58 7.10 -2.11
C TYR A 74 -12.23 7.32 -1.42
N TYR A 75 -11.17 7.57 -2.21
CA TYR A 75 -9.81 7.80 -1.72
C TYR A 75 -9.44 9.28 -1.59
N GLY A 76 -10.38 10.20 -1.88
CA GLY A 76 -10.13 11.64 -1.78
C GLY A 76 -9.06 12.14 -2.75
N LEU A 77 -9.03 11.63 -3.98
CA LEU A 77 -8.00 11.99 -4.97
C LEU A 77 -8.15 13.44 -5.42
N THR A 78 -7.03 14.15 -5.51
CA THR A 78 -7.00 15.52 -6.02
C THR A 78 -5.95 15.72 -7.09
N GLU A 79 -6.11 16.77 -7.88
CA GLU A 79 -5.12 17.17 -8.89
C GLU A 79 -3.79 17.59 -8.25
N TYR A 80 -3.84 18.10 -7.01
CA TYR A 80 -2.67 18.50 -6.23
C TYR A 80 -2.10 17.37 -5.37
N GLY A 81 -2.70 16.18 -5.43
CA GLY A 81 -2.35 15.07 -4.56
C GLY A 81 -3.12 15.06 -3.22
N ASN A 82 -3.12 13.91 -2.57
CA ASN A 82 -3.56 13.73 -1.18
C ASN A 82 -2.41 13.24 -0.27
N PHE A 83 -1.20 13.15 -0.84
CA PHE A 83 0.02 12.69 -0.19
C PHE A 83 1.17 13.61 -0.56
N GLU A 84 2.01 13.89 0.43
CA GLU A 84 3.28 14.59 0.27
C GLU A 84 4.35 13.79 1.02
N ASP A 85 5.46 13.52 0.33
CA ASP A 85 6.62 12.90 0.93
C ASP A 85 7.41 13.95 1.71
N HIS A 86 7.57 13.73 3.02
CA HIS A 86 8.31 14.62 3.91
C HIS A 86 9.71 14.09 4.25
N SER A 87 10.07 12.87 3.85
CA SER A 87 11.41 12.29 4.08
C SER A 87 12.37 12.59 2.93
N ASP A 88 11.87 12.78 1.70
CA ASP A 88 12.69 13.11 0.54
C ASP A 88 12.88 14.64 0.37
N PRO A 89 14.12 15.14 0.15
CA PRO A 89 14.38 16.56 -0.09
C PRO A 89 13.79 17.09 -1.42
N GLU A 90 13.49 16.19 -2.36
CA GLU A 90 12.89 16.46 -3.66
C GLU A 90 11.62 15.61 -3.86
N PRO A 91 10.54 15.90 -3.12
CA PRO A 91 9.35 15.06 -3.10
C PRO A 91 8.61 15.11 -4.45
N LEU A 92 8.03 13.96 -4.81
CA LEU A 92 7.18 13.87 -5.99
C LEU A 92 5.92 14.70 -5.78
N LYS A 93 5.62 15.57 -6.75
CA LYS A 93 4.46 16.48 -6.68
C LYS A 93 3.19 15.78 -7.15
N ASN A 94 2.06 16.27 -6.65
CA ASN A 94 0.71 15.89 -7.08
C ASN A 94 0.41 14.39 -6.92
N GLN A 95 1.04 13.76 -5.94
CA GLN A 95 0.87 12.33 -5.69
C GLN A 95 -0.35 12.06 -4.83
N ASN A 96 -1.06 11.01 -5.18
CA ASN A 96 -2.14 10.46 -4.41
C ASN A 96 -1.80 9.04 -3.97
N VAL A 97 -2.18 8.68 -2.76
CA VAL A 97 -2.21 7.31 -2.26
C VAL A 97 -3.65 6.81 -2.23
N LEU A 98 -3.83 5.51 -2.49
CA LEU A 98 -5.12 4.85 -2.44
C LEU A 98 -5.34 4.24 -1.04
N SER A 99 -5.49 5.10 -0.03
CA SER A 99 -5.75 4.71 1.36
C SER A 99 -7.11 5.22 1.85
N ILE A 100 -7.75 4.47 2.74
CA ILE A 100 -9.00 4.84 3.44
C ILE A 100 -8.66 5.45 4.79
#